data_AF-A0A7J9R892-F1
#
_entry.id   AF-A0A7J9R892-F1
#
_cell.length_a   1.000
_cell.length_b   1.000
_cell.length_c   1.000
_cell.angle_alpha   90.00
_cell.angle_beta   90.00
_cell.angle_gamma   90.00
#
_symmetry.space_group_name_H-M   'P 1'
#
loop_
_entity.id
_entity.type
_entity.pdbx_description
1 polymer ?
#
loop_
_entity_poly.entity_id
_entity_poly.type
_entity_poly.pdbx_seq_one_letter_code
_entity_poly.pdbx_strand_id
1 'polypeptide(L)'
;MVHYFINKIKRVQGRPSSCIQCGKSDLKEDAVLATTGPSEKNADYTPSVLCLSCETLMVITNNPGAVIGIHHSAGNQATVRGS
;
A
#
# COMPACT_ATOMS: atom_id res chain seq x y z
N MET A 1 15.44 1.98 11.62
CA MET A 1 14.02 1.55 11.52
C MET A 1 13.25 2.73 10.94
N VAL A 2 12.57 2.58 9.80
CA VAL A 2 11.82 3.68 9.18
C VAL A 2 10.33 3.51 9.50
N HIS A 3 9.69 4.58 9.97
CA HIS A 3 8.26 4.63 10.21
C HIS A 3 7.59 5.32 9.02
N TYR A 4 6.63 4.63 8.41
CA TYR A 4 5.81 5.19 7.34
C TYR A 4 4.41 5.45 7.85
N PHE A 5 3.86 6.61 7.49
CA PHE A 5 2.48 6.95 7.75
C PHE A 5 1.65 6.69 6.51
N ILE A 6 0.51 6.04 6.70
CA ILE A 6 -0.47 5.78 5.65
C ILE A 6 -1.73 6.52 6.04
N ASN A 7 -2.14 7.46 5.20
CA ASN A 7 -3.37 8.21 5.35
C ASN A 7 -4.49 7.60 4.49
N LYS A 8 -4.15 7.12 3.29
CA LYS A 8 -5.13 6.52 2.36
C LYS A 8 -4.59 5.27 1.71
N ILE A 9 -5.47 4.30 1.49
CA ILE A 9 -5.15 3.08 0.73
C ILE A 9 -5.97 3.10 -0.56
N LYS A 10 -5.31 2.91 -1.69
CA LYS A 10 -5.92 2.87 -3.02
C LYS A 10 -5.47 1.62 -3.76
N ARG A 11 -6.35 1.08 -4.59
CA ARG A 11 -6.06 -0.04 -5.50
C ARG A 11 -5.71 0.52 -6.87
N VAL A 12 -4.67 -0.02 -7.49
CA VAL A 12 -4.27 0.35 -8.86
C VAL A 12 -4.02 -0.91 -9.68
N GLN A 13 -4.42 -0.86 -10.95
CA GLN A 13 -4.09 -1.88 -11.94
C GLN A 13 -2.83 -1.45 -12.68
N GLY A 14 -1.70 -2.09 -12.36
CA GLY A 14 -0.39 -1.73 -12.87
C GLY A 14 0.40 -0.75 -11.99
N ARG A 15 1.70 -0.64 -12.26
CA ARG A 15 2.66 0.14 -11.47
C ARG A 15 2.57 1.63 -11.86
N PRO A 16 2.12 2.52 -10.97
CA PRO A 16 1.95 3.92 -11.31
C PRO A 16 3.30 4.64 -11.33
N SER A 17 3.53 5.50 -12.32
CA SER A 17 4.72 6.38 -12.40
C SER A 17 4.59 7.64 -11.53
N SER A 18 3.37 7.99 -11.13
CA SER A 18 3.03 9.12 -10.26
C SER A 18 1.91 8.73 -9.30
N CYS A 19 1.82 9.41 -8.16
CA CYS A 19 0.76 9.13 -7.20
C CYS A 19 -0.61 9.44 -7.78
N ILE A 20 -1.51 8.47 -7.79
CA ILE A 20 -2.88 8.65 -8.32
C ILE A 20 -3.71 9.65 -7.51
N GLN A 21 -3.28 10.01 -6.30
CA GLN A 21 -4.00 10.90 -5.41
C GLN A 21 -3.53 12.36 -5.52
N CYS A 22 -2.23 12.61 -5.70
CA CYS A 22 -1.66 13.96 -5.70
C CYS A 22 -0.81 14.30 -6.94
N GLY A 23 -0.60 13.36 -7.86
CA GLY A 23 0.17 13.54 -9.10
C GLY A 23 1.69 13.62 -8.93
N LYS A 24 2.21 13.56 -7.70
CA LYS A 24 3.65 13.66 -7.43
C LYS A 24 4.39 12.35 -7.67
N SER A 25 5.68 12.45 -8.00
CA SER A 25 6.60 11.33 -8.23
C SER A 25 7.38 10.87 -7.00
N ASP A 26 7.12 11.45 -5.81
CA ASP A 26 7.64 11.00 -4.52
C ASP A 26 7.02 9.66 -4.10
N LEU A 27 7.46 8.59 -4.76
CA LEU A 27 6.97 7.24 -4.60
C LEU A 27 8.04 6.34 -3.99
N LYS A 28 7.68 5.60 -2.95
CA LYS A 28 8.50 4.58 -2.32
C LYS A 28 7.89 3.21 -2.57
N GLU A 29 8.67 2.36 -3.21
CA GLU A 29 8.25 1.03 -3.61
C GLU A 29 8.53 0.04 -2.49
N ASP A 30 7.63 -0.94 -2.34
CA ASP A 30 7.66 -1.99 -1.31
C ASP A 30 7.89 -1.43 0.11
N ALA A 31 7.38 -0.21 0.34
CA ALA A 31 7.50 0.47 1.64
C ALA A 31 6.79 -0.33 2.75
N VAL A 32 5.71 -1.02 2.39
CA VAL A 32 4.86 -1.81 3.28
C VAL A 32 4.38 -3.06 2.55
N LEU A 33 4.45 -4.21 3.20
CA LEU A 33 3.93 -5.46 2.68
C LEU A 33 2.40 -5.46 2.82
N ALA A 34 1.73 -5.30 1.69
CA ALA A 34 0.29 -5.43 1.59
C ALA A 34 -0.06 -6.86 1.21
N THR A 35 -1.13 -7.40 1.79
CA THR A 35 -1.69 -8.68 1.40
C THR A 35 -3.09 -8.47 0.81
N THR A 36 -3.44 -9.24 -0.21
CA THR A 36 -4.80 -9.25 -0.77
C THR A 36 -5.35 -10.66 -0.76
N GLY A 37 -6.57 -10.84 -0.26
CA GLY A 37 -7.23 -12.15 -0.25
C GLY A 37 -8.67 -12.07 0.21
N PRO A 38 -9.48 -13.12 0.00
CA PRO A 38 -10.84 -13.18 0.55
C PRO A 38 -10.85 -13.40 2.08
N SER A 39 -9.74 -13.83 2.68
CA SER A 39 -9.56 -14.07 4.11
C SER A 39 -8.06 -14.04 4.47
N GLU A 40 -7.70 -13.74 5.73
CA GLU A 40 -6.30 -13.68 6.20
C GLU A 40 -5.49 -14.96 5.89
N LYS A 41 -6.17 -16.12 5.89
CA LYS A 41 -5.58 -17.43 5.62
C LYS A 41 -5.15 -17.66 4.16
N ASN A 42 -5.69 -16.87 3.22
CA ASN A 42 -5.42 -16.93 1.79
C ASN A 42 -4.93 -15.57 1.26
N ALA A 43 -4.22 -14.82 2.09
CA ALA A 43 -3.76 -13.50 1.73
C ALA A 43 -2.47 -13.60 0.89
N ASP A 44 -2.55 -13.28 -0.40
CA ASP A 44 -1.40 -13.21 -1.29
C ASP A 44 -0.65 -11.89 -1.06
N TYR A 45 0.68 -11.94 -0.97
CA TYR A 45 1.48 -10.73 -0.90
C TYR A 45 1.40 -9.97 -2.21
N THR A 46 1.09 -8.68 -2.13
CA THR A 46 1.00 -7.81 -3.30
C THR A 46 2.00 -6.68 -3.20
N PRO A 47 2.66 -6.32 -4.32
CA PRO A 47 3.51 -5.16 -4.35
C PRO A 47 2.70 -3.89 -4.06
N SER A 48 3.31 -2.97 -3.32
CA SER A 48 2.69 -1.71 -2.96
C SER A 48 3.65 -0.54 -3.17
N VAL A 49 3.08 0.63 -3.43
CA VAL A 49 3.83 1.86 -3.64
C VAL A 49 3.25 2.94 -2.74
N LEU A 50 4.05 3.46 -1.81
CA LEU A 50 3.65 4.53 -0.92
C LEU A 50 4.07 5.88 -1.49
N CYS A 51 3.13 6.80 -1.62
CA CYS A 51 3.47 8.19 -1.88
C CYS A 51 3.87 8.88 -0.58
N LEU A 52 5.10 9.38 -0.49
CA LEU A 52 5.61 10.08 0.69
C LEU A 52 5.07 11.51 0.82
N SER A 53 4.58 12.08 -0.28
CA SER A 53 4.04 13.45 -0.28
C SER A 53 2.63 13.56 0.32
N CYS A 54 1.80 12.52 0.15
CA CYS A 54 0.40 12.53 0.61
C CYS A 54 0.03 11.26 1.38
N GLU A 55 1.02 10.46 1.76
CA GLU A 55 0.87 9.26 2.59
C GLU A 55 -0.14 8.26 2.00
N THR A 56 -0.25 8.21 0.67
CA THR A 56 -1.20 7.33 -0.02
C THR A 56 -0.50 6.04 -0.42
N LEU A 57 -0.93 4.92 0.15
CA LEU A 57 -0.51 3.58 -0.21
C LEU A 57 -1.31 3.09 -1.42
N MET A 58 -0.62 2.85 -2.52
CA MET A 58 -1.18 2.29 -3.75
C MET A 58 -0.84 0.79 -3.80
N VAL A 59 -1.83 -0.05 -3.59
CA VAL A 59 -1.71 -1.51 -3.64
C VAL A 59 -1.96 -1.96 -5.08
N ILE A 60 -0.96 -2.62 -5.67
CA ILE A 60 -1.03 -3.09 -7.06
C ILE A 60 -1.73 -4.44 -7.05
N THR A 61 -2.96 -4.48 -7.53
CA THR A 61 -3.74 -5.72 -7.60
C THR A 61 -4.66 -5.73 -8.83
N ASN A 62 -4.78 -6.89 -9.44
CA ASN A 62 -5.72 -7.13 -10.54
C ASN A 62 -7.10 -7.59 -10.04
N ASN A 63 -7.25 -7.80 -8.72
CA ASN A 63 -8.47 -8.29 -8.08
C ASN A 63 -9.15 -7.15 -7.29
N PRO A 64 -10.07 -6.38 -7.90
CA PRO A 64 -10.71 -5.23 -7.25
C PRO A 64 -11.57 -5.61 -6.04
N GLY A 65 -12.00 -6.88 -5.94
CA GLY A 65 -12.81 -7.42 -4.84
C GLY A 65 -12.03 -8.03 -3.68
N ALA A 66 -10.70 -8.09 -3.73
CA ALA A 66 -9.90 -8.67 -2.65
C ALA A 66 -9.85 -7.74 -1.43
N VAL A 67 -9.97 -8.32 -0.24
CA VAL A 67 -9.76 -7.58 1.03
C VAL A 67 -8.28 -7.26 1.13
N ILE A 68 -7.94 -6.01 1.43
CA ILE A 68 -6.56 -5.58 1.62
C ILE A 68 -6.25 -5.69 3.12
N GLY A 69 -5.32 -6.57 3.45
CA GLY A 69 -4.64 -6.57 4.74
C GLY A 69 -3.36 -5.75 4.62
N ILE A 70 -3.09 -4.88 5.59
CA ILE A 70 -1.75 -4.29 5.75
C ILE A 70 -1.08 -5.06 6.86
N HIS A 71 -0.10 -5.89 6.50
CA HIS A 71 0.64 -6.67 7.48
C HIS A 71 1.93 -5.93 7.83
N HIS A 72 2.09 -5.62 9.12
CA HIS A 72 3.31 -5.04 9.67
C HIS A 72 4.45 -6.05 9.52
N SER A 73 5.13 -6.03 8.39
CA SER A 73 6.17 -7.01 8.10
C SER A 73 7.54 -6.52 8.55
N ALA A 74 8.36 -7.46 8.99
CA ALA A 74 9.62 -7.27 9.71
C ALA A 74 10.59 -6.31 8.99
N GLY A 75 10.66 -5.05 9.46
CA GLY A 75 11.66 -4.07 9.04
C GLY A 75 11.19 -2.62 9.11
N ASN A 76 9.96 -2.35 8.66
CA ASN A 76 9.35 -1.01 8.65
C ASN A 76 7.96 -1.03 9.30
N GLN A 77 7.70 -0.08 10.18
CA GLN A 77 6.38 0.06 10.82
C GLN A 77 5.51 0.98 9.96
N ALA A 78 4.33 0.51 9.58
CA ALA A 78 3.32 1.34 8.91
C ALA A 78 2.24 1.71 9.93
N THR A 79 1.95 2.99 10.09
CA THR A 79 0.81 3.43 10.91
C THR A 79 -0.27 3.96 10.00
N VAL A 80 -1.41 3.26 9.95
CA VAL A 80 -2.61 3.79 9.30
C VAL A 80 -3.18 4.84 10.25
N ARG A 81 -3.15 6.10 9.83
CA ARG A 81 -3.87 7.16 10.56
C ARG A 81 -5.34 6.92 10.35
N GLY A 82 -6.06 6.58 11.43
CA GLY A 82 -7.51 6.45 11.39
C GLY A 82 -8.10 7.77 10.90
N SER A 83 -8.83 7.69 9.79
CA SER A 83 -9.71 8.75 9.29
C SER A 83 -11.10 8.57 9.88
#